data_AF-A0A959LY81-F1
#
_entry.id   AF-A0A959LY81-F1
#
_cell.length_a   1.000
_cell.length_b   1.000
_cell.length_c   1.000
_cell.angle_alpha   90.00
_cell.angle_beta   90.00
_cell.angle_gamma   90.00
#
_symmetry.space_group_name_H-M   'P 1'
#
loop_
_entity.id
_entity.type
_entity.pdbx_description
1 polymer ?
#
loop_
_entity_poly.entity_id
_entity_poly.type
_entity_poly.pdbx_seq_one_letter_code
_entity_poly.pdbx_strand_id
1 'polypeptide(L)'
;MNGLSDTTIENYKESEKVLRDLISINGIGLPMASTILRFRNPDVFPIIDKRAYRVLMDKERLSIYTSTNIDRQVEIYFEYIERVHKFSKDKKVKVCHVDRVLYIFDKEANKGIKI
;
A
#
# COMPACT_ATOMS: atom_id res chain seq x y z
N MET A 1 -8.82 10.92 -20.54
CA MET A 1 -8.27 10.00 -19.53
C MET A 1 -8.00 10.83 -18.29
N ASN A 2 -8.67 10.54 -17.17
CA ASN A 2 -8.33 11.16 -15.90
C ASN A 2 -6.91 10.70 -15.54
N GLY A 3 -6.04 11.65 -15.21
CA GLY A 3 -4.68 11.30 -14.79
C GLY A 3 -4.71 10.67 -13.40
N LEU A 4 -3.62 10.03 -12.99
CA LEU A 4 -3.47 9.49 -11.62
C LEU A 4 -3.66 10.57 -10.52
N SER A 5 -3.56 11.87 -10.84
CA SER A 5 -3.91 13.00 -9.94
C SER A 5 -5.38 13.03 -9.59
N ASP A 6 -6.21 12.69 -10.56
CA ASP A 6 -7.66 12.90 -10.51
C ASP A 6 -8.36 11.63 -10.02
N THR A 7 -7.57 10.58 -9.77
CA THR A 7 -8.00 9.35 -9.11
C THR A 7 -8.49 9.66 -7.70
N THR A 8 -9.58 9.00 -7.32
CA THR A 8 -10.22 9.03 -6.01
C THR A 8 -10.32 7.60 -5.46
N ILE A 9 -10.83 7.47 -4.22
CA ILE A 9 -11.05 6.16 -3.61
C ILE A 9 -12.18 5.37 -4.30
N GLU A 10 -13.03 6.03 -5.10
CA GLU A 10 -14.11 5.38 -5.84
C GLU A 10 -13.61 4.73 -7.15
N ASN A 11 -12.54 5.26 -7.76
CA ASN A 11 -12.04 4.81 -9.05
C ASN A 11 -10.58 4.32 -9.04
N TYR A 12 -9.96 4.16 -7.87
CA TYR A 12 -8.55 3.77 -7.76
C TYR A 12 -8.17 2.48 -8.50
N LYS A 13 -9.11 1.56 -8.73
CA LYS A 13 -8.88 0.32 -9.50
C LYS A 13 -8.56 0.57 -10.97
N GLU A 14 -8.92 1.73 -11.53
CA GLU A 14 -8.52 2.15 -12.89
C GLU A 14 -6.99 2.29 -13.03
N SER A 15 -6.26 2.41 -11.91
CA SER A 15 -4.80 2.41 -11.90
C SER A 15 -4.15 1.03 -12.09
N GLU A 16 -4.94 -0.05 -12.21
CA GLU A 16 -4.43 -1.43 -12.30
C GLU A 16 -3.38 -1.60 -13.40
N LYS A 17 -3.65 -1.09 -14.60
CA LYS A 17 -2.70 -1.18 -15.72
C LYS A 17 -1.36 -0.54 -15.35
N VAL A 18 -1.38 0.65 -14.75
CA VAL A 18 -0.15 1.34 -14.33
C VAL A 18 0.59 0.55 -13.26
N LEU A 19 -0.12 0.01 -12.27
CA LEU A 19 0.47 -0.80 -11.21
C LEU A 19 1.15 -2.06 -11.78
N ARG A 20 0.49 -2.75 -12.71
CA ARG A 20 1.05 -3.92 -13.41
C ARG A 20 2.29 -3.57 -14.22
N ASP A 21 2.22 -2.48 -14.98
CA ASP A 21 3.33 -1.99 -15.78
C ASP A 21 4.53 -1.67 -14.87
N LEU A 22 4.32 -1.04 -13.71
CA LEU A 22 5.37 -0.76 -12.73
C LEU A 22 5.99 -2.04 -12.14
N ILE A 23 5.16 -2.99 -11.68
CA ILE A 23 5.65 -4.25 -11.06
C ILE A 23 6.41 -5.12 -12.07
N SER A 24 6.09 -5.01 -13.35
CA SER A 24 6.76 -5.77 -14.42
C SER A 24 8.19 -5.29 -14.71
N ILE A 25 8.57 -4.10 -14.21
CA ILE A 25 9.92 -3.55 -14.39
C ILE A 25 10.88 -4.25 -13.43
N ASN A 26 11.98 -4.76 -13.96
CA ASN A 26 13.00 -5.41 -13.14
C ASN A 26 13.52 -4.46 -12.04
N GLY A 27 13.53 -4.94 -10.79
CA GLY A 27 13.90 -4.15 -9.62
C GLY A 27 12.76 -3.33 -9.00
N ILE A 28 11.57 -3.28 -9.61
CA ILE A 28 10.40 -2.59 -9.06
C ILE A 28 9.41 -3.63 -8.52
N GLY A 29 9.59 -4.00 -7.26
CA GLY A 29 8.58 -4.78 -6.53
C GLY A 29 7.40 -3.90 -6.08
N LEU A 30 6.35 -4.54 -5.58
CA LEU A 30 5.15 -3.85 -5.09
C LEU A 30 5.41 -2.66 -4.12
N PRO A 31 6.36 -2.72 -3.16
CA PRO A 31 6.67 -1.57 -2.31
C PRO A 31 7.15 -0.34 -3.10
N MET A 32 7.98 -0.55 -4.13
CA MET A 32 8.48 0.53 -4.97
C MET A 32 7.38 1.08 -5.89
N ALA A 33 6.58 0.19 -6.48
CA ALA A 33 5.43 0.59 -7.30
C ALA A 33 4.44 1.45 -6.49
N SER A 34 4.11 1.04 -5.25
CA SER A 34 3.24 1.82 -4.35
C SER A 34 3.83 3.20 -4.01
N THR A 35 5.16 3.29 -3.87
CA THR A 35 5.86 4.54 -3.61
C THR A 35 5.74 5.50 -4.80
N ILE A 36 5.88 4.99 -6.02
CA ILE A 36 5.71 5.78 -7.25
C ILE A 36 4.27 6.30 -7.36
N LEU A 37 3.26 5.45 -7.14
CA LEU A 37 1.86 5.85 -7.14
C LEU A 37 1.56 6.89 -6.05
N ARG A 38 2.16 6.72 -4.86
CA ARG A 38 2.05 7.66 -3.75
C ARG A 38 2.54 9.05 -4.12
N PHE A 39 3.70 9.16 -4.76
CA PHE A 39 4.24 10.45 -5.20
C PHE A 39 3.32 11.14 -6.19
N ARG A 40 2.57 10.37 -6.99
CA ARG A 40 1.65 10.89 -7.98
C ARG A 40 0.32 11.36 -7.39
N ASN A 41 -0.19 10.68 -6.37
CA ASN A 41 -1.40 11.04 -5.64
C ASN A 41 -1.37 10.50 -4.19
N PRO A 42 -0.98 11.34 -3.22
CA PRO A 42 -0.81 10.92 -1.83
C PRO A 42 -2.11 10.73 -1.05
N ASP A 43 -3.23 11.20 -1.57
CA ASP A 43 -4.53 11.11 -0.91
C ASP A 43 -5.24 9.79 -1.21
N VAL A 44 -4.84 9.08 -2.29
CA VAL A 44 -5.40 7.79 -2.66
C VAL A 44 -4.45 6.64 -2.39
N PHE A 45 -3.19 6.74 -2.83
CA PHE A 45 -2.29 5.60 -2.85
C PHE A 45 -1.37 5.60 -1.62
N PRO A 46 -1.49 4.64 -0.68
CA PRO A 46 -0.56 4.50 0.42
C PRO A 46 0.70 3.73 0.01
N ILE A 47 1.79 3.91 0.76
CA ILE A 47 3.00 3.09 0.61
C ILE A 47 2.78 1.77 1.35
N ILE A 48 3.00 0.66 0.68
CA ILE A 48 2.94 -0.66 1.33
C ILE A 48 4.34 -1.09 1.77
N ASP A 49 4.48 -1.34 3.07
CA ASP A 49 5.68 -1.92 3.67
C ASP A 49 5.32 -3.06 4.63
N LYS A 50 6.31 -3.90 4.98
CA LYS A 50 6.12 -5.07 5.86
C LYS A 50 5.45 -4.73 7.20
N ARG A 51 5.78 -3.58 7.78
CA ARG A 51 5.35 -3.18 9.12
C ARG A 51 3.92 -2.66 9.08
N ALA A 52 3.62 -1.73 8.19
CA ALA A 52 2.28 -1.18 8.03
C ALA A 52 1.27 -2.25 7.61
N TYR A 53 1.67 -3.13 6.68
CA TYR A 53 0.85 -4.27 6.27
C TYR A 53 0.55 -5.23 7.42
N ARG A 54 1.56 -5.58 8.24
CA ARG A 54 1.38 -6.46 9.40
C ARG A 54 0.33 -5.90 10.36
N VAL A 55 0.40 -4.60 10.67
CA VAL A 55 -0.54 -3.96 11.60
C VAL A 55 -1.97 -3.96 11.06
N LEU A 56 -2.17 -3.70 9.77
CA LEU A 56 -3.53 -3.58 9.20
C LEU A 56 -4.19 -4.91 8.85
N MET A 57 -3.39 -5.92 8.55
CA MET A 57 -3.90 -7.19 8.00
C MET A 57 -3.92 -8.31 9.02
N ASP A 58 -3.30 -8.11 10.19
CA ASP A 58 -3.18 -9.12 11.26
C ASP A 58 -2.63 -10.47 10.74
N LYS A 59 -1.87 -10.41 9.65
CA LYS A 59 -1.27 -11.56 8.98
C LYS A 59 0.23 -11.56 9.30
N GLU A 60 0.72 -12.68 9.80
CA GLU A 60 2.15 -12.90 9.89
C GLU A 60 2.76 -12.76 8.51
N ARG A 61 3.87 -12.01 8.49
CA ARG A 61 4.72 -11.71 7.34
C ARG A 61 4.81 -12.89 6.40
N LEU A 62 4.62 -12.67 5.10
CA LEU A 62 5.47 -13.20 4.03
C LEU A 62 4.87 -12.91 2.65
N SER A 63 3.53 -12.90 2.50
CA SER A 63 2.92 -12.96 1.15
C SER A 63 3.23 -11.79 0.21
N ILE A 64 3.41 -10.57 0.74
CA ILE A 64 3.72 -9.39 -0.08
C ILE A 64 5.12 -9.42 -0.72
N TYR A 65 6.08 -10.12 -0.11
CA TYR A 65 7.47 -10.18 -0.61
C TYR A 65 7.83 -11.54 -1.22
N THR A 66 6.98 -12.56 -1.02
CA THR A 66 7.20 -13.89 -1.60
C THR A 66 6.38 -14.17 -2.85
N SER A 67 5.35 -13.35 -3.13
CA SER A 67 4.56 -13.54 -4.34
C SER A 67 5.31 -12.98 -5.55
N THR A 68 5.72 -13.87 -6.46
CA THR A 68 6.23 -13.52 -7.79
C THR A 68 5.10 -13.27 -8.79
N ASN A 69 3.85 -13.57 -8.42
CA ASN A 69 2.69 -13.42 -9.28
C ASN A 69 2.18 -11.96 -9.24
N ILE A 70 2.10 -11.32 -10.40
CA ILE A 70 1.70 -9.91 -10.52
C ILE A 70 0.22 -9.72 -10.16
N ASP A 71 -0.67 -10.61 -10.60
CA ASP A 71 -2.10 -10.54 -10.26
C ASP A 71 -2.30 -10.53 -8.75
N ARG A 72 -1.59 -11.42 -8.05
CA ARG A 72 -1.66 -11.51 -6.61
C ARG A 72 -1.13 -10.25 -5.92
N GLN A 73 -0.06 -9.65 -6.44
CA GLN A 73 0.47 -8.39 -5.90
C GLN A 73 -0.51 -7.23 -6.10
N VAL A 74 -1.17 -7.15 -7.26
CA VAL A 74 -2.22 -6.15 -7.55
C VAL A 74 -3.39 -6.31 -6.57
N GLU A 75 -3.91 -7.53 -6.39
CA GLU A 75 -4.98 -7.82 -5.44
C GLU A 75 -4.62 -7.39 -4.02
N ILE A 76 -3.42 -7.78 -3.56
CA ILE A 76 -2.95 -7.44 -2.22
C ILE A 76 -2.88 -5.92 -2.04
N TYR A 77 -2.41 -5.19 -3.05
CA TYR A 77 -2.31 -3.75 -2.96
C TYR A 77 -3.67 -3.07 -2.92
N PHE A 78 -4.63 -3.52 -3.73
CA PHE A 78 -5.98 -2.97 -3.71
C PHE A 78 -6.70 -3.27 -2.39
N GLU A 79 -6.56 -4.48 -1.85
CA GLU A 79 -7.05 -4.80 -0.49
C GLU A 79 -6.39 -3.87 0.55
N TYR A 80 -5.09 -3.60 0.42
CA TYR A 80 -4.37 -2.70 1.32
C TYR A 80 -4.86 -1.24 1.24
N ILE A 81 -5.14 -0.73 0.03
CA ILE A 81 -5.73 0.61 -0.16
C ILE A 81 -7.05 0.72 0.61
N GLU A 82 -7.97 -0.24 0.42
CA GLU A 82 -9.27 -0.23 1.10
C GLU A 82 -9.12 -0.23 2.63
N ARG A 83 -8.18 -1.03 3.15
CA ARG A 83 -7.87 -1.11 4.59
C ARG A 83 -7.30 0.19 5.13
N VAL A 84 -6.38 0.83 4.42
CA VAL A 84 -5.79 2.12 4.81
C VAL A 84 -6.86 3.21 4.82
N HIS A 85 -7.71 3.29 3.80
CA HIS A 85 -8.77 4.30 3.71
C HIS A 85 -9.82 4.11 4.81
N LYS A 86 -10.18 2.85 5.10
CA LYS A 86 -11.04 2.54 6.25
C LYS A 86 -10.40 3.00 7.57
N PHE A 87 -9.14 2.66 7.81
CA PHE A 87 -8.41 3.09 9.00
C PHE A 87 -8.31 4.62 9.11
N SER A 88 -8.03 5.29 7.99
CA SER A 88 -7.97 6.75 7.86
C SER A 88 -9.29 7.39 8.31
N LYS A 89 -10.42 6.88 7.83
CA LYS A 89 -11.76 7.34 8.19
C LYS A 89 -12.06 7.11 9.68
N ASP A 90 -11.80 5.90 10.16
CA ASP A 90 -12.10 5.49 11.54
C ASP A 90 -11.28 6.29 12.57
N LYS A 91 -10.01 6.58 12.25
CA LYS A 91 -9.09 7.31 13.14
C LYS A 91 -9.02 8.81 12.86
N LYS A 92 -9.74 9.31 11.85
CA LYS A 92 -9.70 10.71 11.39
C LYS A 92 -8.27 11.20 11.08
N VAL A 93 -7.47 10.34 10.46
CA VAL A 93 -6.09 10.63 10.05
C VAL A 93 -6.05 10.72 8.54
N LYS A 94 -5.34 11.69 7.95
CA LYS A 94 -5.17 11.75 6.49
C LYS A 94 -4.49 10.47 5.97
N VAL A 95 -4.93 9.95 4.83
CA VAL A 95 -4.34 8.77 4.16
C VAL A 95 -2.83 8.90 4.06
N CYS A 96 -2.34 10.08 3.68
CA CYS A 96 -0.93 10.35 3.55
C CYS A 96 -0.12 10.25 4.86
N HIS A 97 -0.77 10.22 6.02
CA HIS A 97 -0.12 10.05 7.31
C HIS A 97 -0.26 8.63 7.88
N VAL A 98 -1.14 7.80 7.32
CA VAL A 98 -1.44 6.46 7.86
C VAL A 98 -0.18 5.59 7.87
N ASP A 99 0.58 5.53 6.77
CA ASP A 99 1.79 4.70 6.68
C ASP A 99 2.80 5.03 7.78
N ARG A 100 3.00 6.32 8.08
CA ARG A 100 3.89 6.79 9.14
C ARG A 100 3.36 6.43 10.53
N VAL A 101 2.06 6.57 10.75
CA VAL A 101 1.42 6.20 12.03
C VAL A 101 1.57 4.70 12.27
N LEU A 102 1.29 3.87 11.27
CA LEU A 102 1.42 2.41 11.37
C LEU A 102 2.86 1.98 11.57
N TYR A 103 3.82 2.64 10.89
CA TYR A 103 5.24 2.39 11.10
C TYR A 103 5.68 2.66 12.55
N ILE A 104 5.27 3.81 13.11
CA ILE A 104 5.60 4.17 14.50
C ILE A 104 4.94 3.18 15.46
N PHE A 105 3.66 2.85 15.24
CA PHE A 105 2.93 1.89 16.05
C PHE A 105 3.62 0.53 16.07
N ASP A 106 3.97 -0.01 14.91
CA ASP A 106 4.68 -1.29 14.79
C ASP A 106 6.06 -1.22 15.45
N LYS A 107 6.80 -0.12 15.28
CA LYS A 107 8.10 0.08 15.92
C LYS A 107 7.99 0.05 17.45
N GLU A 108 6.91 0.59 18.01
CA GLU A 108 6.70 0.61 19.45
C GLU A 108 6.17 -0.73 19.99
N ALA A 109 5.22 -1.36 19.29
CA ALA A 109 4.56 -2.59 19.72
C ALA A 109 5.41 -3.86 19.48
N ASN A 110 6.23 -3.87 18.43
CA ASN A 110 6.94 -5.06 17.95
C ASN A 110 8.46 -4.92 17.98
N LYS A 111 9.01 -4.20 18.97
CA LYS A 111 10.46 -3.92 19.14
C LYS A 111 11.37 -5.16 19.01
N GLY A 112 10.87 -6.36 19.31
CA GLY A 112 11.62 -7.62 19.24
C GLY A 112 11.51 -8.43 17.93
N ILE A 113 10.64 -8.03 16.98
CA ILE A 113 10.31 -8.88 15.82
C ILE A 113 11.13 -8.46 14.57
N LYS A 114 12.19 -9.22 14.22
CA LYS A 114 13.12 -8.95 13.08
C LYS A 114 12.49 -9.00 11.69
N ILE A 115 12.58 -7.94 10.86
CA ILE A 115 11.93 -7.74 9.53
C ILE A 115 12.33 -8.74 8.44
#